data_AF-A0A7X4FNG4-F1
#
_entry.id   AF-A0A7X4FNG4-F1
#
_cell.length_a   1.000
_cell.length_b   1.000
_cell.length_c   1.000
_cell.angle_alpha   90.00
_cell.angle_beta   90.00
_cell.angle_gamma   90.00
#
_symmetry.space_group_name_H-M   'P 1'
#
loop_
_entity.id
_entity.type
_entity.pdbx_description
1 polymer ?
#
loop_
_entity_poly.entity_id
_entity_poly.type
_entity_poly.pdbx_seq_one_letter_code
_entity_poly.pdbx_strand_id
1 'polypeptide(L)'
;MLAAGLSLYALYWVVGIVQPQIYRVSFLLVTLVLTFLVFPAHPRWRPRVMWLDWALGAAAIAALAWPVIDFDRFVYRAATPLTVDLVLGGVTTLLVLEATRRTVGPILPVTAVVFLLYGYYGPYLELVGLELFAHRGYDAARLVGTLYMTLEGIFGVPLNVCATFIILFTIFGAILAKSGAGPFFINWTMAAFGRSESGAGPGRTVTLSGFLLGTVSGSGVATTVTLGAVVWPLLRRAGFSAEIGGGILSASGIGAIMAPPMMGAAAFLIAEFLQITYLQVIVMAIVPAILYYFSIVLMIEADARRLGTKAVTVDVPSVGELTRRYGYQFLPLISIVVLLVSGMTPFRAVFLSTLLAVGLSFIRRENALWPRRLVEALEAGGRGVLSVAATTATAGILG
;
A
#
# COMPACT_ATOMS: atom_id res chain seq x y z
N MET A 1 13.24 13.17 6.17
CA MET A 1 12.65 14.50 5.85
C MET A 1 12.05 14.56 4.45
N LEU A 2 12.75 14.14 3.38
CA LEU A 2 12.23 14.20 2.01
C LEU A 2 10.92 13.40 1.79
N ALA A 3 10.77 12.23 2.43
CA ALA A 3 9.53 11.45 2.34
C ALA A 3 8.32 12.14 3.02
N ALA A 4 8.53 12.94 4.06
CA ALA A 4 7.47 13.79 4.63
C ALA A 4 7.07 14.90 3.64
N GLY A 5 8.02 15.39 2.84
CA GLY A 5 7.76 16.31 1.73
C GLY A 5 6.83 15.71 0.67
N LEU A 6 7.02 14.44 0.30
CA LEU A 6 6.09 13.72 -0.60
C LEU A 6 4.67 13.63 -0.01
N SER A 7 4.54 13.37 1.29
CA SER A 7 3.24 13.33 1.94
C SER A 7 2.56 14.71 1.98
N LEU A 8 3.32 15.77 2.27
CA LEU A 8 2.80 17.14 2.22
C LEU A 8 2.43 17.56 0.81
N TYR A 9 3.24 17.19 -0.18
CA TYR A 9 2.95 17.36 -1.59
C TYR A 9 1.59 16.72 -1.92
N ALA A 10 1.44 15.42 -1.67
CA ALA A 10 0.19 14.71 -1.94
C ALA A 10 -1.03 15.32 -1.23
N LEU A 11 -0.88 15.76 0.02
CA LEU A 11 -1.95 16.44 0.76
C LEU A 11 -2.28 17.82 0.17
N TYR A 12 -1.30 18.56 -0.33
CA TYR A 12 -1.51 19.84 -1.01
C TYR A 12 -2.31 19.67 -2.31
N TRP A 13 -2.07 18.60 -3.08
CA TRP A 13 -2.81 18.32 -4.32
C TRP A 13 -4.26 17.90 -4.10
N VAL A 14 -4.64 17.51 -2.89
CA VAL A 14 -6.07 17.34 -2.55
C VAL A 14 -6.83 18.67 -2.61
N VAL A 15 -6.13 19.79 -2.37
CA VAL A 15 -6.71 21.14 -2.32
C VAL A 15 -6.57 21.88 -3.67
N GLY A 16 -5.51 21.61 -4.44
CA GLY A 16 -5.26 22.24 -5.75
C GLY A 16 -5.87 21.47 -6.93
N ILE A 17 -6.59 22.16 -7.82
CA ILE A 17 -7.10 21.58 -9.09
C ILE A 17 -6.00 21.70 -10.15
N VAL A 18 -5.41 20.57 -10.58
CA VAL A 18 -4.39 20.56 -11.65
C VAL A 18 -4.59 19.38 -12.59
N GLN A 19 -4.06 19.50 -13.82
CA GLN A 19 -4.11 18.48 -14.84
C GLN A 19 -3.52 17.13 -14.35
N PRO A 20 -4.26 16.00 -14.53
CA PRO A 20 -3.86 14.69 -14.03
C PRO A 20 -2.49 14.21 -14.51
N GLN A 21 -2.09 14.55 -15.73
CA GLN A 21 -0.84 14.06 -16.31
C GLN A 21 0.39 14.73 -15.68
N ILE A 22 0.34 16.05 -15.44
CA ILE A 22 1.39 16.77 -14.69
C ILE A 22 1.50 16.20 -13.27
N TYR A 23 0.37 15.90 -12.63
CA TYR A 23 0.36 15.30 -11.30
C TYR A 23 1.00 13.90 -11.28
N ARG A 24 0.67 13.03 -12.24
CA ARG A 24 1.24 11.67 -12.32
C ARG A 24 2.74 11.69 -12.60
N VAL A 25 3.20 12.54 -13.51
CA VAL A 25 4.63 12.69 -13.86
C VAL A 25 5.43 13.19 -12.68
N SER A 26 4.96 14.26 -12.03
CA SER A 26 5.61 14.82 -10.84
C SER A 26 5.57 13.87 -9.64
N PHE A 27 4.47 13.16 -9.43
CA PHE A 27 4.36 12.13 -8.40
C PHE A 27 5.37 11.01 -8.62
N LEU A 28 5.47 10.47 -9.85
CA LEU A 28 6.44 9.44 -10.20
C LEU A 28 7.87 9.92 -10.02
N LEU A 29 8.16 11.17 -10.42
CA LEU A 29 9.47 11.78 -10.26
C LEU A 29 9.89 11.79 -8.78
N VAL A 30 9.04 12.33 -7.90
CA VAL A 30 9.35 12.41 -6.48
C VAL A 30 9.48 11.01 -5.87
N THR A 31 8.60 10.08 -6.23
CA THR A 31 8.67 8.70 -5.72
C THR A 31 9.90 7.94 -6.23
N LEU A 32 10.33 8.08 -7.48
CA LEU A 32 11.54 7.43 -8.00
C LEU A 32 12.80 7.98 -7.33
N VAL A 33 12.94 9.30 -7.23
CA VAL A 33 14.08 9.93 -6.55
C VAL A 33 14.15 9.47 -5.09
N LEU A 34 13.03 9.47 -4.38
CA LEU A 34 12.97 8.96 -3.01
C LEU A 34 13.28 7.48 -2.92
N THR A 35 12.82 6.67 -3.88
CA THR A 35 13.07 5.23 -3.89
C THR A 35 14.56 4.94 -4.00
N PHE A 36 15.29 5.60 -4.90
CA PHE A 36 16.73 5.40 -5.03
C PHE A 36 17.52 5.90 -3.81
N LEU A 37 17.07 6.97 -3.15
CA LEU A 37 17.72 7.49 -1.94
C LEU A 37 17.41 6.67 -0.68
N VAL A 38 16.24 6.02 -0.60
CA VAL A 38 15.79 5.24 0.58
C VAL A 38 16.14 3.76 0.47
N PHE A 39 16.09 3.19 -0.73
CA PHE A 39 16.35 1.76 -0.98
C PHE A 39 17.70 1.57 -1.70
N PRO A 40 18.75 1.11 -0.99
CA PRO A 40 20.06 0.90 -1.60
C PRO A 40 20.02 -0.24 -2.63
N ALA A 41 20.89 -0.14 -3.65
CA ALA A 41 20.96 -1.09 -4.76
C ALA A 41 21.22 -2.56 -4.35
N HIS A 42 21.81 -2.79 -3.18
CA HIS A 42 22.07 -4.14 -2.67
C HIS A 42 21.97 -4.20 -1.13
N PRO A 43 21.33 -5.23 -0.53
CA PRO A 43 21.12 -5.34 0.93
C PRO A 43 22.39 -5.24 1.78
N ARG A 44 23.55 -5.64 1.22
CA ARG A 44 24.87 -5.59 1.88
C ARG A 44 25.45 -4.17 2.06
N TRP A 45 24.93 -3.14 1.38
CA TRP A 45 25.58 -1.82 1.27
C TRP A 45 24.94 -0.80 2.23
N ARG A 46 24.44 -1.30 3.37
CA ARG A 46 23.37 -0.69 4.17
C ARG A 46 23.71 0.48 5.10
N PRO A 47 24.83 1.22 4.96
CA PRO A 47 24.82 2.57 5.53
C PRO A 47 25.20 3.71 4.58
N ARG A 48 25.48 3.49 3.29
CA ARG A 48 25.89 4.59 2.39
C ARG A 48 25.07 4.62 1.11
N VAL A 49 24.45 5.78 0.86
CA VAL A 49 23.89 6.13 -0.46
C VAL A 49 25.06 6.15 -1.43
N MET A 50 25.02 5.29 -2.45
CA MET A 50 26.08 5.25 -3.44
C MET A 50 25.98 6.43 -4.39
N TRP A 51 27.09 6.80 -5.02
CA TRP A 51 27.08 7.73 -6.15
C TRP A 51 26.15 7.24 -7.28
N LEU A 52 25.97 5.93 -7.42
CA LEU A 52 25.02 5.31 -8.34
C LEU A 52 23.56 5.65 -8.01
N ASP A 53 23.20 5.74 -6.72
CA ASP A 53 21.84 6.10 -6.31
C ASP A 53 21.55 7.57 -6.62
N TRP A 54 22.55 8.44 -6.45
CA TRP A 54 22.48 9.84 -6.88
C TRP A 54 22.40 9.98 -8.40
N ALA A 55 23.16 9.18 -9.16
CA ALA A 55 23.12 9.18 -10.61
C ALA A 55 21.75 8.73 -11.14
N LEU A 56 21.14 7.69 -10.55
CA LEU A 56 19.80 7.23 -10.91
C LEU A 56 18.73 8.26 -10.53
N GLY A 57 18.87 8.92 -9.38
CA GLY A 57 18.00 10.04 -9.00
C GLY A 57 18.10 11.22 -9.99
N ALA A 58 19.32 11.59 -10.40
CA ALA A 58 19.53 12.63 -11.40
C ALA A 58 18.98 12.24 -12.77
N ALA A 59 19.13 10.97 -13.18
CA ALA A 59 18.54 10.44 -14.41
C ALA A 59 17.00 10.47 -14.36
N ALA A 60 16.38 10.17 -13.21
CA ALA A 60 14.94 10.30 -13.04
C ALA A 60 14.47 11.75 -13.18
N ILE A 61 15.21 12.71 -12.61
CA ILE A 61 14.94 14.14 -12.77
C ILE A 61 15.06 14.55 -14.23
N ALA A 62 16.13 14.19 -14.92
CA ALA A 62 16.32 14.53 -16.32
C ALA A 62 15.22 13.94 -17.22
N ALA A 63 14.85 12.67 -16.97
CA ALA A 63 13.85 11.97 -17.75
C ALA A 63 12.41 12.45 -17.47
N LEU A 64 12.07 12.90 -16.25
CA LEU A 64 10.71 13.29 -15.93
C LEU A 64 10.50 14.81 -15.84
N ALA A 65 11.56 15.62 -15.89
CA ALA A 65 11.43 17.08 -16.05
C ALA A 65 11.00 17.46 -17.48
N TRP A 66 11.43 16.70 -18.49
CA TRP A 66 11.13 16.98 -19.89
C TRP A 66 9.63 17.04 -20.22
N PRO A 67 8.78 16.08 -19.80
CA PRO A 67 7.33 16.14 -20.02
C PRO A 67 6.64 17.26 -19.26
N VAL A 68 7.23 17.79 -18.18
CA VAL A 68 6.67 18.88 -17.38
C VAL A 68 6.94 20.24 -18.02
N ILE A 69 8.07 20.39 -18.73
CA ILE A 69 8.49 21.66 -19.35
C ILE A 69 7.82 21.86 -20.71
N ASP A 70 7.69 20.81 -21.54
CA ASP A 70 7.15 20.90 -22.91
C ASP A 70 5.86 20.07 -23.08
N PHE A 71 4.94 20.19 -22.12
CA PHE A 71 3.77 19.30 -21.98
C PHE A 71 2.89 19.19 -23.22
N ASP A 72 2.48 20.31 -23.82
CA ASP A 72 1.53 20.30 -24.93
C ASP A 72 2.09 19.58 -26.17
N ARG A 73 3.32 19.93 -26.56
CA ARG A 73 3.98 19.31 -27.72
C ARG A 73 4.33 17.84 -27.47
N PHE A 74 4.62 17.51 -26.22
CA PHE A 74 4.93 16.15 -25.81
C PHE A 74 3.72 15.22 -25.97
N VAL A 75 2.52 15.61 -25.58
CA VAL A 75 1.34 14.73 -25.69
C VAL A 75 0.93 14.52 -27.16
N TYR A 76 0.96 15.57 -27.99
CA TYR A 76 0.53 15.47 -29.39
C TYR A 76 1.46 14.65 -30.29
N ARG A 77 2.70 14.40 -29.88
CA ARG A 77 3.70 13.66 -30.67
C ARG A 77 3.88 12.19 -30.27
N ALA A 78 2.98 11.65 -29.45
CA ALA A 78 3.04 10.26 -28.99
C ALA A 78 3.07 9.23 -30.15
N ALA A 79 2.49 9.56 -31.31
CA ALA A 79 2.50 8.70 -32.50
C ALA A 79 3.84 8.73 -33.28
N THR A 80 4.62 9.80 -33.13
CA THR A 80 5.92 10.00 -33.80
C THR A 80 6.95 10.61 -32.84
N PRO A 81 7.40 9.85 -31.82
CA PRO A 81 8.33 10.39 -30.81
C PRO A 81 9.67 10.80 -31.40
N LEU A 82 10.26 11.89 -30.90
CA LEU A 82 11.62 12.27 -31.28
C LEU A 82 12.64 11.33 -30.63
N THR A 83 13.85 11.28 -31.16
CA THR A 83 14.95 10.49 -30.57
C THR A 83 15.18 10.80 -29.09
N VAL A 84 14.98 12.06 -28.69
CA VAL A 84 15.06 12.48 -27.28
C VAL A 84 13.99 11.79 -26.43
N ASP A 85 12.74 11.68 -26.91
CA ASP A 85 11.67 10.98 -26.18
C ASP A 85 11.92 9.49 -26.09
N LEU A 86 12.49 8.90 -27.15
CA LEU A 86 12.83 7.49 -27.16
C LEU A 86 13.89 7.17 -26.10
N VAL A 87 14.90 8.02 -25.99
CA VAL A 87 15.96 7.87 -24.98
C VAL A 87 15.40 8.11 -23.58
N LEU A 88 14.69 9.22 -23.33
CA LEU A 88 14.16 9.55 -22.01
C LEU A 88 13.06 8.56 -21.55
N GLY A 89 12.22 8.10 -22.47
CA GLY A 89 11.22 7.07 -22.19
C GLY A 89 11.85 5.71 -21.90
N GLY A 90 12.86 5.30 -22.67
CA GLY A 90 13.63 4.09 -22.39
C GLY A 90 14.33 4.15 -21.02
N VAL A 91 14.97 5.28 -20.70
CA VAL A 91 15.57 5.53 -19.39
C VAL A 91 14.50 5.46 -18.28
N THR A 92 13.34 6.09 -18.46
CA THR A 92 12.25 6.05 -17.48
C THR A 92 11.78 4.61 -17.24
N THR A 93 11.59 3.82 -18.30
CA THR A 93 11.22 2.39 -18.19
C THR A 93 12.25 1.61 -17.39
N LEU A 94 13.55 1.78 -17.68
CA LEU A 94 14.62 1.11 -16.92
C LEU A 94 14.66 1.55 -15.46
N LEU A 95 14.46 2.83 -15.17
CA LEU A 95 14.41 3.36 -13.80
C LEU A 95 13.22 2.79 -13.03
N VAL A 96 12.05 2.68 -13.65
CA VAL A 96 10.86 2.07 -13.03
C VAL A 96 11.12 0.60 -12.72
N LEU A 97 11.68 -0.16 -13.65
CA LEU A 97 12.01 -1.58 -13.45
C LEU A 97 13.04 -1.76 -12.31
N GLU A 98 14.07 -0.93 -12.26
CA GLU A 98 15.09 -0.96 -11.21
C GLU A 98 14.51 -0.55 -9.84
N ALA A 99 13.63 0.46 -9.80
CA ALA A 99 12.93 0.86 -8.57
C ALA A 99 12.04 -0.28 -8.04
N THR A 100 11.35 -1.01 -8.91
CA THR A 100 10.53 -2.16 -8.54
C THR A 100 11.39 -3.34 -8.06
N ARG A 101 12.54 -3.58 -8.72
CA ARG A 101 13.51 -4.60 -8.28
C ARG A 101 14.00 -4.33 -6.86
N ARG A 102 14.29 -3.07 -6.52
CA ARG A 102 14.78 -2.66 -5.19
C ARG A 102 13.73 -2.73 -4.08
N THR A 103 12.46 -2.53 -4.42
CA THR A 103 11.38 -2.40 -3.43
C THR A 103 10.62 -3.70 -3.18
N VAL A 104 10.31 -4.46 -4.23
CA VAL A 104 9.46 -5.67 -4.15
C VAL A 104 10.21 -6.93 -4.58
N GLY A 105 11.22 -6.79 -5.44
CA GLY A 105 12.05 -7.89 -5.91
C GLY A 105 12.00 -8.09 -7.43
N PRO A 106 12.68 -9.12 -7.96
CA PRO A 106 12.92 -9.26 -9.40
C PRO A 106 11.72 -9.80 -10.19
N ILE A 107 10.72 -10.40 -9.52
CA ILE A 107 9.62 -11.11 -10.19
C ILE A 107 8.83 -10.16 -11.10
N LEU A 108 8.31 -9.05 -10.59
CA LEU A 108 7.53 -8.09 -11.39
C LEU A 108 8.34 -7.43 -12.52
N PRO A 109 9.58 -6.96 -12.31
CA PRO A 109 10.42 -6.44 -13.39
C PRO A 109 10.69 -7.46 -14.48
N VAL A 110 10.99 -8.72 -14.11
CA VAL A 110 11.23 -9.79 -15.08
C VAL A 110 9.97 -10.04 -15.91
N THR A 111 8.80 -10.10 -15.28
CA THR A 111 7.53 -10.22 -15.99
C THR A 111 7.34 -9.04 -16.96
N ALA A 112 7.56 -7.81 -16.52
CA ALA A 112 7.45 -6.64 -17.39
C ALA A 112 8.41 -6.67 -18.58
N VAL A 113 9.67 -7.09 -18.38
CA VAL A 113 10.63 -7.28 -19.48
C VAL A 113 10.14 -8.36 -20.46
N VAL A 114 9.59 -9.47 -19.97
CA VAL A 114 9.03 -10.52 -20.84
C VAL A 114 7.88 -9.99 -21.69
N PHE A 115 6.97 -9.19 -21.12
CA PHE A 115 5.87 -8.59 -21.87
C PHE A 115 6.34 -7.52 -22.87
N LEU A 116 7.36 -6.73 -22.52
CA LEU A 116 7.98 -5.79 -23.47
C LEU A 116 8.64 -6.53 -24.65
N LEU A 117 9.34 -7.63 -24.37
CA LEU A 117 9.92 -8.49 -25.39
C LEU A 117 8.84 -9.13 -26.25
N TYR A 118 7.74 -9.62 -25.64
CA TYR A 118 6.59 -10.13 -26.37
C TYR A 118 5.99 -9.06 -27.29
N GLY A 119 5.77 -7.83 -26.79
CA GLY A 119 5.28 -6.70 -27.57
C GLY A 119 6.14 -6.37 -28.80
N TYR A 120 7.47 -6.48 -28.68
CA TYR A 120 8.41 -6.21 -29.76
C TYR A 120 8.58 -7.40 -30.72
N TYR A 121 8.76 -8.61 -30.18
CA TYR A 121 9.04 -9.83 -30.94
C TYR A 121 7.81 -10.60 -31.40
N GLY A 122 6.60 -10.07 -31.18
CA GLY A 122 5.33 -10.63 -31.65
C GLY A 122 5.34 -11.22 -33.08
N PRO A 123 5.93 -10.56 -34.09
CA PRO A 123 5.98 -11.07 -35.47
C PRO A 123 6.88 -12.30 -35.62
N TYR A 124 7.91 -12.41 -34.79
CA TYR A 124 8.87 -13.51 -34.82
C TYR A 124 8.33 -14.76 -34.11
N LEU A 125 7.20 -14.68 -33.41
CA LEU A 125 6.57 -15.84 -32.76
C LEU A 125 5.96 -16.82 -33.77
N GLU A 126 5.57 -16.35 -34.96
CA GLU A 126 5.14 -17.20 -36.07
C GLU A 126 6.28 -18.15 -36.51
N LEU A 127 7.52 -17.66 -36.50
CA LEU A 127 8.71 -18.43 -36.89
C LEU A 127 9.08 -19.53 -35.86
N VAL A 128 8.60 -19.41 -34.62
CA VAL A 128 8.87 -20.36 -33.53
C VAL A 128 7.74 -21.39 -33.37
N GLY A 129 6.71 -21.33 -34.23
CA GLY A 129 5.56 -22.25 -34.19
C GLY A 129 4.50 -21.90 -33.14
N LEU A 130 4.49 -20.67 -32.64
CA LEU A 130 3.51 -20.15 -31.68
C LEU A 130 2.48 -19.24 -32.37
N GLU A 131 1.87 -19.73 -33.45
CA GLU A 131 0.93 -18.97 -34.31
C GLU A 131 -0.26 -18.38 -33.53
N LEU A 132 -0.74 -19.06 -32.48
CA LEU A 132 -1.85 -18.59 -31.63
C LEU A 132 -1.52 -17.34 -30.80
N PHE A 133 -0.23 -17.06 -30.56
CA PHE A 133 0.24 -15.91 -29.77
C PHE A 133 0.98 -14.87 -30.62
N ALA A 134 1.08 -15.11 -31.93
CA ALA A 134 1.70 -14.16 -32.83
C ALA A 134 0.83 -12.92 -33.03
N HIS A 135 1.47 -11.76 -33.14
CA HIS A 135 0.81 -10.51 -33.47
C HIS A 135 1.76 -9.62 -34.28
N ARG A 136 1.22 -8.55 -34.88
CA ARG A 136 1.95 -7.62 -35.76
C ARG A 136 3.20 -6.96 -35.14
N GLY A 137 3.42 -7.13 -33.84
CA GLY A 137 4.48 -6.46 -33.09
C GLY A 137 4.27 -4.95 -33.01
N TYR A 138 5.04 -4.33 -32.13
CA TYR A 138 5.12 -2.88 -32.02
C TYR A 138 6.59 -2.45 -32.17
N ASP A 139 6.83 -1.46 -33.03
CA ASP A 139 8.14 -0.84 -33.15
C ASP A 139 8.54 -0.19 -31.82
N ALA A 140 9.84 -0.14 -31.54
CA ALA A 140 10.37 0.46 -30.31
C ALA A 140 9.88 1.89 -30.10
N ALA A 141 9.71 2.66 -31.18
CA ALA A 141 9.19 4.01 -31.11
C ALA A 141 7.73 4.06 -30.60
N ARG A 142 6.89 3.12 -31.07
CA ARG A 142 5.50 3.02 -30.64
C ARG A 142 5.39 2.51 -29.21
N LEU A 143 6.20 1.52 -28.82
CA LEU A 143 6.25 1.03 -27.44
C LEU A 143 6.64 2.13 -26.47
N VAL A 144 7.74 2.85 -26.72
CA VAL A 144 8.19 3.93 -25.84
C VAL A 144 7.18 5.09 -25.84
N GLY A 145 6.62 5.44 -27.00
CA GLY A 145 5.57 6.45 -27.11
C GLY A 145 4.36 6.14 -26.23
N THR A 146 3.83 4.92 -26.29
CA THR A 146 2.72 4.49 -25.42
C THR A 146 3.13 4.44 -23.95
N LEU A 147 4.33 3.94 -23.63
CA LEU A 147 4.74 3.77 -22.23
C LEU A 147 4.98 5.09 -21.50
N TYR A 148 5.57 6.06 -22.19
CA TYR A 148 6.10 7.29 -21.59
C TYR A 148 5.28 8.54 -21.92
N MET A 149 4.58 8.58 -23.07
CA MET A 149 3.89 9.79 -23.53
C MET A 149 2.37 9.72 -23.34
N THR A 150 1.79 8.52 -23.23
CA THR A 150 0.35 8.34 -23.03
C THR A 150 -0.01 7.97 -21.59
N LEU A 151 -1.31 7.94 -21.31
CA LEU A 151 -1.90 7.50 -20.04
C LEU A 151 -2.28 6.01 -20.07
N GLU A 152 -1.76 5.24 -21.02
CA GLU A 152 -2.01 3.79 -21.10
C GLU A 152 -0.83 2.98 -20.55
N GLY A 153 0.37 3.56 -20.48
CA GLY A 153 1.56 2.90 -19.98
C GLY A 153 1.92 3.19 -18.52
N ILE A 154 3.17 3.65 -18.29
CA ILE A 154 3.73 3.94 -16.96
C ILE A 154 2.84 4.92 -16.18
N PHE A 155 2.27 5.92 -16.86
CA PHE A 155 1.35 6.90 -16.28
C PHE A 155 -0.11 6.47 -16.26
N GLY A 156 -0.34 5.17 -16.40
CA GLY A 156 -1.67 4.59 -16.53
C GLY A 156 -2.51 4.61 -15.26
N VAL A 157 -3.63 3.91 -15.38
CA VAL A 157 -4.63 3.73 -14.33
C VAL A 157 -4.01 3.28 -12.99
N PRO A 158 -3.06 2.33 -12.94
CA PRO A 158 -2.48 1.91 -11.67
C PRO A 158 -1.71 3.01 -10.95
N LEU A 159 -0.92 3.79 -11.68
CA LEU A 159 -0.17 4.90 -11.10
C LEU A 159 -1.11 6.02 -10.64
N ASN A 160 -2.19 6.28 -11.40
CA ASN A 160 -3.22 7.22 -11.01
C ASN A 160 -3.80 6.87 -9.64
N VAL A 161 -4.22 5.62 -9.47
CA VAL A 161 -4.78 5.10 -8.22
C VAL A 161 -3.79 5.22 -7.07
N CYS A 162 -2.50 4.96 -7.32
CA CYS A 162 -1.46 5.15 -6.31
C CYS A 162 -1.32 6.60 -5.87
N ALA A 163 -1.28 7.52 -6.83
CA ALA A 163 -1.09 8.94 -6.61
C ALA A 163 -2.30 9.61 -5.96
N THR A 164 -3.52 9.12 -6.19
CA THR A 164 -4.76 9.74 -5.68
C THR A 164 -5.28 9.08 -4.41
N PHE A 165 -5.29 7.75 -4.35
CA PHE A 165 -5.90 7.02 -3.24
C PHE A 165 -4.84 6.43 -2.31
N ILE A 166 -3.95 5.60 -2.83
CA ILE A 166 -3.09 4.76 -1.97
C ILE A 166 -2.18 5.61 -1.08
N ILE A 167 -1.62 6.71 -1.58
CA ILE A 167 -0.80 7.60 -0.77
C ILE A 167 -1.56 8.17 0.43
N LEU A 168 -2.81 8.61 0.26
CA LEU A 168 -3.60 9.22 1.34
C LEU A 168 -3.95 8.18 2.41
N PHE A 169 -4.36 6.99 1.98
CA PHE A 169 -4.63 5.87 2.87
C PHE A 169 -3.35 5.44 3.62
N THR A 170 -2.20 5.41 2.94
CA THR A 170 -0.91 5.08 3.57
C THR A 170 -0.50 6.13 4.62
N ILE A 171 -0.73 7.42 4.33
CA ILE A 171 -0.49 8.52 5.28
C ILE A 171 -1.43 8.42 6.48
N PHE A 172 -2.72 8.18 6.25
CA PHE A 172 -3.71 7.99 7.31
C PHE A 172 -3.31 6.82 8.23
N GLY A 173 -2.96 5.66 7.66
CA GLY A 173 -2.54 4.49 8.41
C GLY A 173 -1.28 4.77 9.26
N ALA A 174 -0.31 5.51 8.70
CA ALA A 174 0.90 5.90 9.42
C ALA A 174 0.61 6.88 10.58
N ILE A 175 -0.28 7.85 10.37
CA ILE A 175 -0.73 8.79 11.41
C ILE A 175 -1.49 8.06 12.52
N LEU A 176 -2.35 7.12 12.16
CA LEU A 176 -3.11 6.34 13.13
C LEU A 176 -2.18 5.43 13.94
N ALA A 177 -1.23 4.74 13.29
CA ALA A 177 -0.21 3.95 13.97
C ALA A 177 0.62 4.78 14.97
N LYS A 178 1.05 5.99 14.57
CA LYS A 178 1.84 6.89 15.42
C LYS A 178 1.04 7.60 16.53
N SER A 179 -0.29 7.67 16.42
CA SER A 179 -1.17 8.16 17.48
C SER A 179 -1.56 7.09 18.50
N GLY A 180 -0.98 5.89 18.41
CA GLY A 180 -1.17 4.82 19.41
C GLY A 180 -2.33 3.87 19.12
N ALA A 181 -2.91 3.89 17.91
CA ALA A 181 -3.97 2.93 17.54
C ALA A 181 -3.53 1.49 17.65
N GLY A 182 -2.32 1.17 17.21
CA GLY A 182 -1.85 -0.21 17.14
C GLY A 182 -1.96 -0.91 18.51
N PRO A 183 -1.28 -0.40 19.55
CA PRO A 183 -1.40 -0.94 20.91
C PRO A 183 -2.83 -0.87 21.46
N PHE A 184 -3.59 0.19 21.15
CA PHE A 184 -4.98 0.30 21.59
C PHE A 184 -5.85 -0.85 21.06
N PHE A 185 -5.84 -1.10 19.74
CA PHE A 185 -6.67 -2.13 19.13
C PHE A 185 -6.30 -3.53 19.62
N ILE A 186 -5.01 -3.81 19.79
CA ILE A 186 -4.53 -5.08 20.36
C ILE A 186 -5.00 -5.25 21.81
N ASN A 187 -4.84 -4.23 22.65
CA ASN A 187 -5.25 -4.32 24.05
C ASN A 187 -6.78 -4.41 24.18
N TRP A 188 -7.52 -3.73 23.30
CA TRP A 188 -8.98 -3.74 23.29
C TRP A 188 -9.53 -5.11 22.92
N THR A 189 -8.98 -5.77 21.89
CA THR A 189 -9.37 -7.14 21.50
C THR A 189 -8.92 -8.16 22.53
N MET A 190 -7.73 -8.01 23.11
CA MET A 190 -7.27 -8.83 24.24
C MET A 190 -8.21 -8.71 25.44
N ALA A 191 -8.69 -7.52 25.75
CA ALA A 191 -9.64 -7.33 26.85
C ALA A 191 -11.02 -7.93 26.53
N ALA A 192 -11.45 -7.89 25.27
CA ALA A 192 -12.75 -8.38 24.84
C ALA A 192 -12.80 -9.91 24.69
N PHE A 193 -11.72 -10.55 24.23
CA PHE A 193 -11.71 -11.97 23.86
C PHE A 193 -10.64 -12.81 24.59
N GLY A 194 -9.64 -12.17 25.19
CA GLY A 194 -8.58 -12.83 25.97
C GLY A 194 -9.02 -13.24 27.38
N ARG A 195 -10.21 -12.82 27.83
CA ARG A 195 -10.82 -13.29 29.09
C ARG A 195 -11.68 -14.54 28.92
N SER A 196 -11.76 -15.08 27.71
CA SER A 196 -12.50 -16.32 27.45
C SER A 196 -11.86 -17.48 28.22
N GLU A 197 -12.68 -18.23 28.97
CA GLU A 197 -12.27 -19.47 29.64
C GLU A 197 -11.92 -20.59 28.66
N SER A 198 -12.15 -20.39 27.35
CA SER A 198 -11.79 -21.35 26.31
C SER A 198 -10.32 -21.28 25.92
N GLY A 199 -9.69 -22.44 25.69
CA GLY A 199 -8.32 -22.55 25.15
C GLY A 199 -8.12 -21.88 23.79
N ALA A 200 -9.20 -21.68 23.03
CA ALA A 200 -9.20 -20.95 21.75
C ALA A 200 -9.20 -19.42 21.90
N GLY A 201 -9.44 -18.89 23.11
CA GLY A 201 -9.52 -17.44 23.38
C GLY A 201 -8.31 -16.64 22.87
N PRO A 202 -7.07 -17.08 23.14
CA PRO A 202 -5.86 -16.46 22.61
C PRO A 202 -5.81 -16.40 21.08
N GLY A 203 -6.23 -17.46 20.39
CA GLY A 203 -6.26 -17.48 18.93
C GLY A 203 -7.34 -16.57 18.34
N ARG A 204 -8.57 -16.60 18.88
CA ARG A 204 -9.65 -15.69 18.45
C ARG A 204 -9.26 -14.22 18.62
N THR A 205 -8.53 -13.93 19.70
CA THR A 205 -7.98 -12.60 19.97
C THR A 205 -7.00 -12.17 18.88
N VAL A 206 -6.11 -13.05 18.40
CA VAL A 206 -5.20 -12.74 17.28
C VAL A 206 -5.98 -12.38 16.03
N THR A 207 -6.98 -13.18 15.67
CA THR A 207 -7.79 -12.99 14.46
C THR A 207 -8.52 -11.65 14.47
N LEU A 208 -9.16 -11.30 15.59
CA LEU A 208 -9.87 -10.03 15.73
C LEU A 208 -8.92 -8.84 15.85
N SER A 209 -7.78 -9.00 16.51
CA SER A 209 -6.72 -7.98 16.53
C SER A 209 -6.21 -7.72 15.12
N GLY A 210 -6.02 -8.78 14.32
CA GLY A 210 -5.61 -8.68 12.93
C GLY A 210 -6.66 -8.03 12.07
N PHE A 211 -7.93 -8.31 12.29
CA PHE A 211 -9.02 -7.59 11.65
C PHE A 211 -8.97 -6.09 11.97
N LEU A 212 -9.00 -5.70 13.25
CA LEU A 212 -9.03 -4.28 13.64
C LEU A 212 -7.75 -3.52 13.29
N LEU A 213 -6.58 -4.15 13.41
CA LEU A 213 -5.33 -3.55 12.92
C LEU A 213 -5.30 -3.50 11.40
N GLY A 214 -5.90 -4.49 10.75
CA GLY A 214 -5.97 -4.57 9.31
C GLY A 214 -6.80 -3.45 8.71
N THR A 215 -7.93 -3.10 9.33
CA THR A 215 -8.75 -1.95 8.94
C THR A 215 -8.03 -0.61 9.08
N VAL A 216 -6.93 -0.55 9.84
CA VAL A 216 -6.09 0.64 10.05
C VAL A 216 -4.92 0.69 9.09
N SER A 217 -4.23 -0.45 8.96
CA SER A 217 -2.94 -0.57 8.29
C SER A 217 -3.10 -0.73 6.77
N GLY A 218 -4.15 -1.44 6.32
CA GLY A 218 -4.30 -1.84 4.92
C GLY A 218 -3.17 -2.72 4.37
N SER A 219 -2.19 -3.08 5.23
CA SER A 219 -0.98 -3.82 4.87
C SER A 219 -0.90 -5.13 5.63
N GLY A 220 -0.91 -6.24 4.89
CA GLY A 220 -0.82 -7.57 5.46
C GLY A 220 0.50 -7.83 6.17
N VAL A 221 1.61 -7.40 5.57
CA VAL A 221 2.96 -7.57 6.14
C VAL A 221 3.11 -6.77 7.43
N ALA A 222 2.73 -5.49 7.43
CA ALA A 222 2.86 -4.65 8.62
C ALA A 222 1.98 -5.15 9.77
N THR A 223 0.76 -5.62 9.47
CA THR A 223 -0.15 -6.18 10.48
C THR A 223 0.38 -7.49 11.05
N THR A 224 0.89 -8.39 10.21
CA THR A 224 1.51 -9.65 10.63
C THR A 224 2.69 -9.41 11.57
N VAL A 225 3.60 -8.49 11.22
CA VAL A 225 4.77 -8.16 12.04
C VAL A 225 4.35 -7.55 13.38
N THR A 226 3.37 -6.64 13.36
CA THR A 226 2.87 -5.98 14.57
C THR A 226 2.20 -6.98 15.51
N LEU A 227 1.34 -7.85 14.99
CA LEU A 227 0.71 -8.93 15.75
C LEU A 227 1.76 -9.91 16.27
N GLY A 228 2.71 -10.32 15.44
CA GLY A 228 3.74 -11.26 15.82
C GLY A 228 4.58 -10.77 16.99
N ALA A 229 4.97 -9.49 16.99
CA ALA A 229 5.74 -8.90 18.07
C ALA A 229 5.00 -8.90 19.42
N VAL A 230 3.68 -8.72 19.42
CA VAL A 230 2.89 -8.51 20.64
C VAL A 230 2.16 -9.77 21.10
N VAL A 231 1.64 -10.57 20.17
CA VAL A 231 0.69 -11.66 20.46
C VAL A 231 1.35 -13.05 20.42
N TRP A 232 2.52 -13.20 19.79
CA TRP A 232 3.26 -14.47 19.82
C TRP A 232 3.53 -15.00 21.24
N PRO A 233 3.98 -14.19 22.23
CA PRO A 233 4.17 -14.67 23.59
C PRO A 233 2.88 -15.23 24.22
N LEU A 234 1.71 -14.68 23.86
CA LEU A 234 0.41 -15.13 24.34
C LEU A 234 0.05 -16.49 23.74
N LEU A 235 0.18 -16.65 22.43
CA LEU A 235 -0.05 -17.93 21.75
C LEU A 235 0.84 -19.06 22.30
N ARG A 236 2.12 -18.74 22.53
CA ARG A 236 3.08 -19.69 23.12
C ARG A 236 2.67 -20.13 24.53
N ARG A 237 2.20 -19.20 25.38
CA ARG A 237 1.71 -19.54 26.74
C ARG A 237 0.43 -20.38 26.71
N ALA A 238 -0.41 -20.19 25.69
CA ALA A 238 -1.63 -20.95 25.50
C ALA A 238 -1.39 -22.40 25.02
N GLY A 239 -0.18 -22.70 24.52
CA GLY A 239 0.21 -24.03 24.06
C GLY A 239 0.19 -24.22 22.54
N PHE A 240 0.09 -23.14 21.75
CA PHE A 240 0.23 -23.25 20.29
C PHE A 240 1.69 -23.52 19.89
N SER A 241 1.88 -24.39 18.89
CA SER A 241 3.20 -24.63 18.29
C SER A 241 3.66 -23.42 17.46
N ALA A 242 4.96 -23.33 17.16
CA ALA A 242 5.51 -22.24 16.37
C ALA A 242 4.97 -22.20 14.93
N GLU A 243 4.75 -23.37 14.35
CA GLU A 243 4.21 -23.55 13.01
C GLU A 243 2.77 -23.06 12.94
N ILE A 244 1.92 -23.50 13.88
CA ILE A 244 0.49 -23.14 13.91
C ILE A 244 0.33 -21.66 14.30
N GLY A 245 1.07 -21.19 15.30
CA GLY A 245 1.03 -19.77 15.69
C GLY A 245 1.52 -18.84 14.57
N GLY A 246 2.57 -19.22 13.84
CA GLY A 246 3.04 -18.50 12.65
C GLY A 246 1.98 -18.48 11.53
N GLY A 247 1.29 -19.59 11.31
CA GLY A 247 0.16 -19.70 10.38
C GLY A 247 -1.00 -18.77 10.77
N ILE A 248 -1.44 -18.79 12.03
CA ILE A 248 -2.52 -17.93 12.55
C ILE A 248 -2.16 -16.45 12.42
N LEU A 249 -0.93 -16.06 12.78
CA LEU A 249 -0.46 -14.67 12.68
C LEU A 249 -0.42 -14.20 11.22
N SER A 250 0.07 -15.05 10.32
CA SER A 250 0.16 -14.75 8.88
C SER A 250 -1.22 -14.64 8.23
N ALA A 251 -2.13 -15.56 8.55
CA ALA A 251 -3.52 -15.53 8.07
C ALA A 251 -4.29 -14.32 8.60
N SER A 252 -4.15 -14.02 9.89
CA SER A 252 -4.80 -12.84 10.49
C SER A 252 -4.24 -11.55 9.91
N GLY A 253 -2.95 -11.51 9.60
CA GLY A 253 -2.29 -10.35 9.01
C GLY A 253 -2.68 -10.13 7.56
N ILE A 254 -2.61 -11.13 6.67
CA ILE A 254 -2.97 -10.96 5.25
C ILE A 254 -4.44 -10.53 5.07
N GLY A 255 -5.32 -10.91 6.00
CA GLY A 255 -6.70 -10.43 6.06
C GLY A 255 -6.84 -8.90 6.12
N ALA A 256 -5.79 -8.16 6.50
CA ALA A 256 -5.76 -6.70 6.47
C ALA A 256 -6.03 -6.11 5.08
N ILE A 257 -5.66 -6.83 4.02
CA ILE A 257 -5.84 -6.40 2.63
C ILE A 257 -7.33 -6.47 2.24
N MET A 258 -8.12 -7.29 2.92
CA MET A 258 -9.57 -7.44 2.68
C MET A 258 -10.45 -6.64 3.65
N ALA A 259 -9.90 -6.18 4.77
CA ALA A 259 -10.67 -5.57 5.85
C ALA A 259 -11.07 -4.11 5.50
N PRO A 260 -12.37 -3.79 5.38
CA PRO A 260 -12.81 -2.41 5.16
C PRO A 260 -12.57 -1.51 6.39
N PRO A 261 -12.37 -0.18 6.25
CA PRO A 261 -12.51 0.63 5.03
C PRO A 261 -11.19 0.91 4.31
N MET A 262 -10.03 0.54 4.89
CA MET A 262 -8.74 0.89 4.30
C MET A 262 -8.39 -0.02 3.11
N MET A 263 -8.64 -1.34 3.23
CA MET A 263 -8.33 -2.38 2.25
C MET A 263 -6.93 -2.26 1.60
N GLY A 264 -6.54 -3.23 0.78
CA GLY A 264 -5.28 -3.15 0.04
C GLY A 264 -5.37 -2.23 -1.18
N ALA A 265 -4.20 -1.91 -1.74
CA ALA A 265 -4.03 -1.23 -3.03
C ALA A 265 -4.92 -1.83 -4.15
N ALA A 266 -5.12 -3.14 -4.14
CA ALA A 266 -5.92 -3.87 -5.12
C ALA A 266 -7.39 -3.43 -5.14
N ALA A 267 -7.99 -3.07 -4.01
CA ALA A 267 -9.39 -2.66 -3.97
C ALA A 267 -9.64 -1.36 -4.74
N PHE A 268 -8.66 -0.43 -4.69
CA PHE A 268 -8.73 0.79 -5.48
C PHE A 268 -8.56 0.53 -6.98
N LEU A 269 -7.69 -0.42 -7.35
CA LEU A 269 -7.57 -0.85 -8.74
C LEU A 269 -8.88 -1.47 -9.25
N ILE A 270 -9.54 -2.31 -8.44
CA ILE A 270 -10.84 -2.89 -8.80
C ILE A 270 -11.90 -1.81 -9.02
N ALA A 271 -12.00 -0.83 -8.11
CA ALA A 271 -12.95 0.28 -8.24
C ALA A 271 -12.73 1.04 -9.57
N GLU A 272 -11.47 1.31 -9.88
CA GLU A 272 -11.07 2.04 -11.08
C GLU A 272 -11.26 1.22 -12.37
N PHE A 273 -10.88 -0.07 -12.39
CA PHE A 273 -11.06 -0.91 -13.59
C PHE A 273 -12.53 -1.21 -13.88
N LEU A 274 -13.35 -1.45 -12.86
CA LEU A 274 -14.78 -1.71 -13.02
C LEU A 274 -15.60 -0.42 -13.16
N GLN A 275 -14.97 0.75 -13.01
CA GLN A 275 -15.65 2.06 -13.03
C GLN A 275 -16.82 2.12 -12.02
N ILE A 276 -16.64 1.49 -10.86
CA ILE A 276 -17.59 1.49 -9.75
C ILE A 276 -17.05 2.30 -8.58
N THR A 277 -17.93 2.74 -7.69
CA THR A 277 -17.52 3.51 -6.52
C THR A 277 -16.74 2.65 -5.52
N TYR A 278 -15.78 3.26 -4.82
CA TYR A 278 -15.05 2.58 -3.75
C TYR A 278 -15.97 2.03 -2.65
N LEU A 279 -17.08 2.72 -2.38
CA LEU A 279 -18.10 2.24 -1.43
C LEU A 279 -18.73 0.92 -1.90
N GLN A 280 -19.00 0.77 -3.21
CA GLN A 280 -19.49 -0.50 -3.75
C GLN A 280 -18.45 -1.61 -3.56
N VAL A 281 -17.17 -1.33 -3.80
CA VAL A 281 -16.10 -2.31 -3.55
C VAL A 281 -16.03 -2.70 -2.07
N ILE A 282 -16.14 -1.74 -1.14
CA ILE A 282 -16.22 -2.02 0.30
C ILE A 282 -17.40 -2.96 0.59
N VAL A 283 -18.59 -2.65 0.09
CA VAL A 283 -19.80 -3.45 0.33
C VAL A 283 -19.64 -4.87 -0.22
N MET A 284 -19.07 -5.00 -1.42
CA MET A 284 -18.77 -6.30 -2.03
C MET A 284 -17.72 -7.09 -1.21
N ALA A 285 -16.76 -6.41 -0.58
CA ALA A 285 -15.70 -7.03 0.22
C ALA A 285 -16.15 -7.49 1.62
N ILE A 286 -17.29 -7.00 2.14
CA ILE A 286 -17.79 -7.40 3.46
C ILE A 286 -18.00 -8.91 3.55
N VAL A 287 -18.67 -9.52 2.56
CA VAL A 287 -18.99 -10.95 2.58
C VAL A 287 -17.70 -11.81 2.52
N PRO A 288 -16.77 -11.60 1.57
CA PRO A 288 -15.49 -12.29 1.57
C PRO A 288 -14.69 -12.09 2.85
N ALA A 289 -14.65 -10.88 3.41
CA ALA A 289 -13.93 -10.60 4.65
C ALA A 289 -14.53 -11.40 5.83
N ILE A 290 -15.85 -11.40 5.99
CA ILE A 290 -16.52 -12.17 7.04
C ILE A 290 -16.20 -13.66 6.90
N LEU A 291 -16.35 -14.22 5.70
CA LEU A 291 -16.07 -15.64 5.45
C LEU A 291 -14.59 -15.98 5.70
N TYR A 292 -13.67 -15.09 5.35
CA TYR A 292 -12.24 -15.25 5.59
C TYR A 292 -11.92 -15.31 7.09
N TYR A 293 -12.34 -14.31 7.86
CA TYR A 293 -12.08 -14.28 9.30
C TYR A 293 -12.85 -15.36 10.06
N PHE A 294 -14.05 -15.71 9.60
CA PHE A 294 -14.81 -16.83 10.15
C PHE A 294 -14.08 -18.17 9.95
N SER A 295 -13.53 -18.40 8.75
CA SER A 295 -12.73 -19.59 8.45
C SER A 295 -11.49 -19.68 9.35
N ILE A 296 -10.81 -18.56 9.60
CA ILE A 296 -9.68 -18.51 10.54
C ILE A 296 -10.14 -18.89 11.96
N VAL A 297 -11.25 -18.33 12.44
CA VAL A 297 -11.78 -18.65 13.78
C VAL A 297 -12.12 -20.13 13.89
N LEU A 298 -12.75 -20.73 12.89
CA LEU A 298 -13.05 -22.17 12.87
C LEU A 298 -11.79 -23.03 12.90
N MET A 299 -10.76 -22.64 12.14
CA MET A 299 -9.48 -23.36 12.16
C MET A 299 -8.82 -23.30 13.55
N ILE A 300 -8.82 -22.12 14.18
CA ILE A 300 -8.30 -21.92 15.52
C ILE A 300 -9.05 -22.76 16.55
N GLU A 301 -10.37 -22.87 16.43
CA GLU A 301 -11.19 -23.73 17.29
C GLU A 301 -10.80 -25.22 17.16
N ALA A 302 -10.57 -25.69 15.95
CA ALA A 302 -10.16 -27.05 15.68
C ALA A 302 -8.75 -27.33 16.22
N ASP A 303 -7.80 -26.43 15.96
CA ASP A 303 -6.42 -26.55 16.44
C ASP A 303 -6.32 -26.44 17.97
N ALA A 304 -7.09 -25.54 18.58
CA ALA A 304 -7.13 -25.37 20.03
C ALA A 304 -7.56 -26.66 20.75
N ARG A 305 -8.56 -27.38 20.19
CA ARG A 305 -9.03 -28.68 20.70
C ARG A 305 -8.01 -29.78 20.45
N ARG A 306 -7.44 -29.82 19.25
CA ARG A 306 -6.42 -30.82 18.85
C ARG A 306 -5.18 -30.75 19.72
N LEU A 307 -4.73 -29.54 20.07
CA LEU A 307 -3.53 -29.28 20.85
C LEU A 307 -3.78 -29.26 22.38
N GLY A 308 -5.04 -29.28 22.83
CA GLY A 308 -5.37 -29.15 24.25
C GLY A 308 -4.91 -27.81 24.84
N THR A 309 -5.05 -26.73 24.08
CA THR A 309 -4.62 -25.38 24.49
C THR A 309 -5.34 -24.90 25.76
N LYS A 310 -4.66 -24.09 26.55
CA LYS A 310 -5.16 -23.57 27.83
C LYS A 310 -5.57 -22.12 27.70
N ALA A 311 -6.61 -21.74 28.45
CA ALA A 311 -6.94 -20.34 28.64
C ALA A 311 -5.75 -19.63 29.31
N VAL A 312 -5.38 -18.46 28.78
CA VAL A 312 -4.34 -17.61 29.35
C VAL A 312 -5.00 -16.34 29.80
N THR A 313 -4.89 -16.03 31.08
CA THR A 313 -5.34 -14.75 31.61
C THR A 313 -4.45 -13.65 31.04
N VAL A 314 -5.08 -12.71 30.34
CA VAL A 314 -4.39 -11.51 29.85
C VAL A 314 -4.61 -10.40 30.87
N ASP A 315 -3.51 -9.88 31.42
CA ASP A 315 -3.53 -8.73 32.32
C ASP A 315 -3.68 -7.44 31.50
N VAL A 316 -4.91 -7.19 31.05
CA VAL A 316 -5.29 -5.99 30.31
C VAL A 316 -6.48 -5.30 31.00
N PRO A 317 -6.53 -3.94 30.96
CA PRO A 317 -7.66 -3.20 31.51
C PRO A 317 -8.98 -3.64 30.86
N SER A 318 -10.10 -3.41 31.55
CA SER A 318 -11.42 -3.80 31.03
C SER A 318 -11.75 -3.12 29.69
N VAL A 319 -12.54 -3.78 28.84
CA VAL A 319 -13.00 -3.22 27.56
C VAL A 319 -13.67 -1.86 27.76
N GLY A 320 -14.51 -1.73 28.79
CA GLY A 320 -15.19 -0.48 29.11
C GLY A 320 -14.22 0.65 29.47
N GLU A 321 -13.16 0.34 30.23
CA GLU A 321 -12.13 1.31 30.58
C GLU A 321 -11.29 1.72 29.37
N LEU A 322 -10.87 0.77 28.53
CA LEU A 322 -10.14 1.04 27.29
C LEU A 322 -10.98 1.87 26.32
N THR A 323 -12.26 1.54 26.18
CA THR A 323 -13.20 2.29 25.32
C THR A 323 -13.41 3.71 25.84
N ARG A 324 -13.56 3.89 27.16
CA ARG A 324 -13.69 5.23 27.75
C ARG A 324 -12.41 6.06 27.63
N ARG A 325 -11.23 5.44 27.74
CA ARG A 325 -9.93 6.15 27.71
C ARG A 325 -9.43 6.44 26.30
N TYR A 326 -9.65 5.52 25.36
CA TYR A 326 -9.03 5.51 24.03
C TYR A 326 -10.02 5.25 22.89
N GLY A 327 -11.32 5.13 23.16
CA GLY A 327 -12.36 4.89 22.16
C GLY A 327 -12.45 5.96 21.08
N TYR A 328 -11.88 7.16 21.32
CA TYR A 328 -11.73 8.19 20.29
C TYR A 328 -10.93 7.70 19.08
N GLN A 329 -10.09 6.67 19.22
CA GLN A 329 -9.30 6.10 18.13
C GLN A 329 -10.14 5.34 17.09
N PHE A 330 -11.38 4.97 17.42
CA PHE A 330 -12.34 4.44 16.44
C PHE A 330 -12.93 5.53 15.57
N LEU A 331 -13.00 6.78 16.04
CA LEU A 331 -13.69 7.87 15.34
C LEU A 331 -13.11 8.14 13.94
N PRO A 332 -11.77 8.16 13.72
CA PRO A 332 -11.22 8.35 12.37
C PRO A 332 -11.56 7.22 11.39
N LEU A 333 -11.73 5.98 11.87
CA LEU A 333 -12.14 4.86 11.02
C LEU A 333 -13.62 4.95 10.66
N ILE A 334 -14.45 5.26 11.66
CA ILE A 334 -15.90 5.43 11.49
C ILE A 334 -16.18 6.63 10.57
N SER A 335 -15.42 7.72 10.71
CA SER A 335 -15.59 8.90 9.86
C SER A 335 -15.34 8.60 8.39
N ILE A 336 -14.41 7.71 8.03
CA ILE A 336 -14.22 7.30 6.63
C ILE A 336 -15.52 6.71 6.07
N VAL A 337 -16.13 5.77 6.79
CA VAL A 337 -17.37 5.11 6.35
C VAL A 337 -18.53 6.11 6.26
N VAL A 338 -18.70 6.95 7.28
CA VAL A 338 -19.77 7.96 7.31
C VAL A 338 -19.62 8.97 6.17
N LEU A 339 -18.41 9.46 5.92
CA LEU A 339 -18.14 10.42 4.84
C LEU A 339 -18.36 9.78 3.46
N LEU A 340 -17.96 8.52 3.27
CA LEU A 340 -18.23 7.78 2.03
C LEU A 340 -19.74 7.60 1.79
N VAL A 341 -20.49 7.22 2.83
CA VAL A 341 -21.96 7.05 2.74
C VAL A 341 -22.67 8.38 2.49
N SER A 342 -22.11 9.50 2.96
CA SER A 342 -22.62 10.85 2.66
C SER A 342 -22.40 11.31 1.21
N GLY A 343 -21.82 10.46 0.35
CA GLY A 343 -21.54 10.76 -1.05
C GLY A 343 -20.22 11.50 -1.29
N MET A 344 -19.35 11.63 -0.28
CA MET A 344 -18.04 12.20 -0.49
C MET A 344 -17.12 11.23 -1.23
N THR A 345 -16.26 11.80 -2.06
CA THR A 345 -15.19 11.06 -2.72
C THR A 345 -14.22 10.43 -1.71
N PRO A 346 -13.66 9.23 -1.98
CA PRO A 346 -12.77 8.55 -1.04
C PRO A 346 -11.55 9.36 -0.61
N PHE A 347 -10.96 10.14 -1.52
CA PHE A 347 -9.79 10.97 -1.21
C PHE A 347 -10.12 12.06 -0.17
N ARG A 348 -11.27 12.76 -0.30
CA ARG A 348 -11.73 13.75 0.69
C ARG A 348 -12.09 13.09 2.02
N ALA A 349 -12.75 11.94 2.00
CA ALA A 349 -13.13 11.21 3.20
C ALA A 349 -11.90 10.86 4.05
N VAL A 350 -10.83 10.35 3.42
CA VAL A 350 -9.58 10.03 4.12
C VAL A 350 -8.82 11.27 4.54
N PHE A 351 -8.78 12.32 3.71
CA PHE A 351 -8.15 13.58 4.10
C PHE A 351 -8.77 14.16 5.37
N LEU A 352 -10.09 14.29 5.43
CA LEU A 352 -10.82 14.78 6.61
C LEU A 352 -10.66 13.86 7.81
N SER A 353 -10.69 12.54 7.60
CA SER A 353 -10.46 11.56 8.66
C SER A 353 -9.03 11.60 9.20
N THR A 354 -8.06 11.94 8.36
CA THR A 354 -6.66 12.16 8.76
C THR A 354 -6.54 13.41 9.63
N LEU A 355 -7.18 14.51 9.24
CA LEU A 355 -7.22 15.73 10.06
C LEU A 355 -7.91 15.46 11.40
N LEU A 356 -9.00 14.70 11.39
CA LEU A 356 -9.69 14.26 12.60
C LEU A 356 -8.76 13.40 13.49
N ALA A 357 -8.03 12.44 12.93
CA ALA A 357 -7.07 11.62 13.68
C ALA A 357 -5.97 12.48 14.32
N VAL A 358 -5.45 13.48 13.59
CA VAL A 358 -4.46 14.42 14.14
C VAL A 358 -5.08 15.25 15.26
N GLY A 359 -6.27 15.81 15.08
CA GLY A 359 -6.97 16.59 16.10
C GLY A 359 -7.27 15.78 17.37
N LEU A 360 -7.79 14.57 17.22
CA LEU A 360 -8.10 13.66 18.34
C LEU A 360 -6.84 13.18 19.06
N SER A 361 -5.68 13.13 18.38
CA SER A 361 -4.42 12.77 19.02
C SER A 361 -4.05 13.70 20.19
N PHE A 362 -4.48 14.97 20.15
CA PHE A 362 -4.20 15.96 21.19
C PHE A 362 -5.06 15.82 22.45
N ILE A 363 -6.11 14.98 22.43
CA ILE A 363 -6.95 14.72 23.62
C ILE A 363 -6.12 14.15 24.77
N ARG A 364 -5.09 13.35 24.47
CA ARG A 364 -4.16 12.81 25.47
C ARG A 364 -2.73 13.17 25.12
N ARG A 365 -2.00 13.73 26.08
CA ARG A 365 -0.58 14.11 25.93
C ARG A 365 0.32 12.94 25.49
N GLU A 366 -0.01 11.71 25.89
CA GLU A 366 0.73 10.49 25.54
C GLU A 366 0.67 10.17 24.04
N ASN A 367 -0.48 10.45 23.41
CA ASN A 367 -0.78 10.15 22.01
C ASN A 367 -0.67 11.38 21.10
N ALA A 368 -0.40 12.55 21.69
CA ALA A 368 -0.30 13.82 20.97
C ALA A 368 0.79 13.74 19.89
N LEU A 369 0.39 14.03 18.66
CA LEU A 369 1.29 14.17 17.52
C LEU A 369 1.97 15.53 17.56
N TRP A 370 2.88 15.71 18.52
CA TRP A 370 3.80 16.84 18.54
C TRP A 370 4.54 16.94 17.19
N PRO A 371 4.97 18.14 16.77
CA PRO A 371 5.49 18.37 15.41
C PRO A 371 6.53 17.34 14.95
N ARG A 372 7.41 16.87 15.84
CA ARG A 372 8.37 15.79 15.55
C ARG A 372 7.70 14.46 15.21
N ARG A 373 6.75 14.01 16.03
CA ARG A 373 5.99 12.75 15.79
C ARG A 373 5.11 12.84 14.55
N LEU A 374 4.56 14.01 14.26
CA LEU A 374 3.80 14.24 13.03
C LEU A 374 4.70 14.12 11.79
N VAL A 375 5.89 14.73 11.81
CA VAL A 375 6.87 14.58 10.72
C VAL A 375 7.31 13.13 10.56
N GLU A 376 7.53 12.39 11.66
CA GLU A 376 7.83 10.96 11.59
C GLU A 376 6.67 10.15 10.99
N ALA A 377 5.42 10.49 11.32
CA ALA A 377 4.24 9.82 10.77
C ALA A 377 4.11 10.07 9.27
N LEU A 378 4.26 11.33 8.84
CA LEU A 378 4.29 11.68 7.42
C LEU A 378 5.45 11.00 6.70
N GLU A 379 6.64 10.95 7.30
CA GLU A 379 7.79 10.26 6.71
C GLU A 379 7.54 8.75 6.56
N ALA A 380 6.92 8.11 7.56
CA ALA A 380 6.53 6.70 7.50
C ALA A 380 5.48 6.46 6.39
N GLY A 381 4.48 7.34 6.27
CA GLY A 381 3.49 7.29 5.20
C GLY A 381 4.12 7.44 3.82
N GLY A 382 4.98 8.44 3.63
CA GLY A 382 5.71 8.68 2.38
C GLY A 382 6.65 7.53 2.01
N ARG A 383 7.33 6.90 2.98
CA ARG A 383 8.14 5.69 2.71
C ARG A 383 7.29 4.48 2.34
N GLY A 384 6.14 4.32 2.99
CA GLY A 384 5.22 3.20 2.74
C GLY A 384 4.68 3.17 1.31
N VAL A 385 4.53 4.33 0.67
CA VAL A 385 4.00 4.41 -0.69
C VAL A 385 5.04 4.10 -1.77
N LEU A 386 6.35 4.19 -1.47
CA LEU A 386 7.42 4.07 -2.48
C LEU A 386 7.39 2.73 -3.21
N SER A 387 7.21 1.63 -2.46
CA SER A 387 7.11 0.28 -3.04
C SER A 387 5.86 0.11 -3.89
N VAL A 388 4.74 0.71 -3.46
CA VAL A 388 3.47 0.63 -4.18
C VAL A 388 3.54 1.44 -5.47
N ALA A 389 4.11 2.66 -5.42
CA ALA A 389 4.28 3.52 -6.58
C ALA A 389 5.11 2.84 -7.68
N ALA A 390 6.26 2.26 -7.32
CA ALA A 390 7.11 1.51 -8.26
C ALA A 390 6.36 0.31 -8.88
N THR A 391 5.66 -0.46 -8.04
CA THR A 391 4.85 -1.60 -8.47
C THR A 391 3.73 -1.18 -9.43
N THR A 392 3.02 -0.10 -9.13
CA THR A 392 1.93 0.40 -9.99
C THR A 392 2.45 0.97 -11.30
N ALA A 393 3.59 1.67 -11.29
CA ALA A 393 4.24 2.14 -12.51
C ALA A 393 4.65 0.96 -13.41
N THR A 394 5.16 -0.13 -12.81
CA THR A 394 5.50 -1.36 -13.55
C THR A 394 4.27 -2.11 -14.03
N ALA A 395 3.18 -2.13 -13.25
CA ALA A 395 1.91 -2.70 -13.69
C ALA A 395 1.34 -1.96 -14.91
N GLY A 396 1.56 -0.65 -15.00
CA GLY A 396 1.24 0.13 -16.21
C GLY A 396 2.07 -0.25 -17.44
N ILE A 397 3.24 -0.90 -17.28
CA ILE A 397 4.02 -1.44 -18.42
C ILE A 397 3.41 -2.74 -18.95
N LEU A 398 2.66 -3.47 -18.11
CA LEU A 398 2.06 -4.76 -18.45
C LEU A 398 0.69 -4.64 -19.13
N GLY A 399 -0.04 -3.55 -18.87
CA GLY A 399 -1.30 -3.25 -19.52
C GLY A 399 -1.07 -2.71 -20.92
#